data_AF-A0A0S2EWL0-F1
#
_entry.id   AF-A0A0S2EWL0-F1
#
_cell.length_a   1.000
_cell.length_b   1.000
_cell.length_c   1.000
_cell.angle_alpha   90.00
_cell.angle_beta   90.00
_cell.angle_gamma   90.00
#
_symmetry.space_group_name_H-M   'P 1'
#
loop_
_entity.id
_entity.type
_entity.pdbx_description
1 polymer ?
#
loop_
_entity_poly.entity_id
_entity_poly.type
_entity_poly.pdbx_seq_one_letter_code
_entity_poly.pdbx_strand_id
1 'polypeptide(L)'
;MDKVTATPEAMAFLAEIVADHGPVLFHQSGGCCDGSSPMCYPRGEFRIGDGDVLLGRLADDTPVYIGGAQFEVWKHTDLILDVVPGRGGMFSLDNGRERRFLTRSTVCAAPQ
;
A
#
# COMPACT_ATOMS: atom_id res chain seq x y z
N MET A 1 1.99 10.31 13.51
CA MET A 1 0.70 10.68 12.89
C MET A 1 0.61 9.85 11.62
N ASP A 2 0.37 8.56 11.78
CA ASP A 2 0.37 7.60 10.70
C ASP A 2 -0.90 7.79 9.86
N LYS A 3 -0.74 8.14 8.59
CA LYS A 3 -1.86 8.40 7.65
C LYS A 3 -2.32 7.15 6.93
N VAL A 4 -1.93 5.99 7.45
CA VAL A 4 -2.20 4.69 6.84
C VAL A 4 -2.67 3.71 7.89
N THR A 5 -3.73 3.00 7.57
CA THR A 5 -4.29 1.89 8.35
C THR A 5 -4.58 0.73 7.39
N ALA A 6 -4.93 -0.44 7.93
CA ALA A 6 -5.31 -1.59 7.13
C ALA A 6 -6.54 -2.29 7.73
N THR A 7 -7.36 -2.91 6.88
CA THR A 7 -8.48 -3.75 7.32
C THR A 7 -7.95 -5.04 7.97
N PRO A 8 -8.73 -5.69 8.87
CA PRO A 8 -8.33 -6.96 9.46
C PRO A 8 -7.96 -8.03 8.42
N GLU A 9 -8.68 -8.07 7.30
CA GLU A 9 -8.43 -8.97 6.18
C GLU A 9 -7.09 -8.67 5.49
N ALA A 10 -6.78 -7.39 5.26
CA ALA A 10 -5.49 -6.98 4.71
C ALA A 10 -4.34 -7.29 5.67
N MET A 11 -4.55 -7.16 6.98
CA MET A 11 -3.56 -7.49 8.01
C MET A 11 -3.27 -8.99 8.07
N ALA A 12 -4.32 -9.82 7.99
CA ALA A 12 -4.15 -11.28 7.92
C ALA A 12 -3.40 -11.69 6.65
N PHE A 13 -3.76 -11.10 5.50
CA PHE A 13 -3.10 -11.39 4.23
C PHE A 13 -1.64 -10.89 4.20
N LEU A 14 -1.36 -9.74 4.81
CA LEU A 14 -0.01 -9.24 5.00
C LEU A 14 0.83 -10.22 5.85
N ALA A 15 0.27 -10.74 6.94
CA ALA A 15 0.96 -11.70 7.79
C ALA A 15 1.31 -13.00 7.04
N GLU A 16 0.41 -13.50 6.17
CA GLU A 16 0.71 -14.64 5.28
C GLU A 16 1.91 -14.34 4.36
N ILE A 17 1.93 -13.16 3.72
CA ILE A 17 3.02 -12.77 2.83
C ILE A 17 4.33 -12.59 3.60
N VAL A 18 4.31 -11.98 4.78
CA VAL A 18 5.49 -11.79 5.62
C VAL A 18 6.04 -13.13 6.13
N ALA A 19 5.18 -14.09 6.44
CA ALA A 19 5.61 -15.43 6.83
C ALA A 19 6.36 -16.15 5.69
N ASP A 20 5.93 -15.95 4.44
CA ASP A 20 6.53 -16.59 3.26
C ASP A 20 7.79 -15.88 2.74
N HIS A 21 7.82 -14.54 2.81
CA HIS A 21 8.83 -13.71 2.15
C HIS A 21 9.71 -12.90 3.11
N GLY A 22 9.41 -12.90 4.41
CA GLY A 22 10.08 -12.07 5.39
C GLY A 22 9.60 -10.60 5.36
N PRO A 23 10.41 -9.65 5.83
CA PRO A 23 10.00 -8.24 5.89
C PRO A 23 9.65 -7.66 4.52
N VAL A 24 8.48 -7.03 4.42
CA VAL A 24 7.99 -6.40 3.19
C VAL A 24 7.81 -4.89 3.35
N LEU A 25 7.49 -4.21 2.26
CA LEU A 25 7.05 -2.83 2.21
C LEU A 25 5.94 -2.65 1.18
N PHE A 26 5.18 -1.59 1.33
CA PHE A 26 4.23 -1.14 0.31
C PHE A 26 4.74 0.10 -0.41
N HIS A 27 4.53 0.16 -1.72
CA HIS A 27 4.76 1.36 -2.51
C HIS A 27 3.55 1.66 -3.38
N GLN A 28 3.11 2.90 -3.32
CA GLN A 28 2.04 3.42 -4.16
C GLN A 28 2.59 4.43 -5.16
N SER A 29 2.91 3.93 -6.35
CA SER A 29 3.36 4.73 -7.50
C SER A 29 2.16 5.31 -8.24
N GLY A 30 2.10 6.63 -8.52
CA GLY A 30 0.97 7.29 -9.20
C GLY A 30 0.74 6.93 -10.70
N GLY A 31 1.05 5.70 -11.13
CA GLY A 31 1.04 5.26 -12.53
C GLY A 31 -0.30 4.71 -13.04
N CYS A 32 -0.85 5.43 -14.03
CA CYS A 32 -1.84 5.13 -15.07
C CYS A 32 -2.75 3.87 -14.94
N CYS A 33 -3.78 4.00 -14.11
CA CYS A 33 -5.21 3.68 -14.34
C CYS A 33 -5.86 3.69 -12.94
N ASP A 34 -6.78 4.62 -12.70
CA ASP A 34 -7.67 4.70 -11.53
C ASP A 34 -7.07 4.94 -10.13
N GLY A 35 -5.78 5.29 -9.99
CA GLY A 35 -5.17 5.46 -8.66
C GLY A 35 -4.58 4.15 -8.13
N SER A 36 -3.72 3.57 -8.97
CA SER A 36 -2.76 2.48 -8.73
C SER A 36 -2.89 1.72 -7.41
N SER A 37 -3.22 0.44 -7.54
CA SER A 37 -3.20 -0.50 -6.42
C SER A 37 -1.84 -0.47 -5.70
N PRO A 38 -1.83 -0.53 -4.36
CA PRO A 38 -0.62 -0.55 -3.57
C PRO A 38 0.14 -1.84 -3.88
N MET A 39 1.41 -1.71 -4.20
CA MET A 39 2.26 -2.84 -4.56
C MET A 39 3.07 -3.27 -3.33
N CYS A 40 3.07 -4.56 -3.03
CA CYS A 40 3.80 -5.18 -1.93
C CYS A 40 5.10 -5.79 -2.44
N TYR A 41 6.23 -5.38 -1.87
CA TYR A 41 7.57 -5.82 -2.28
C TYR A 41 8.41 -6.29 -1.07
N PRO A 42 9.40 -7.17 -1.27
CA PRO A 42 10.38 -7.47 -0.24
C PRO A 42 11.16 -6.21 0.16
N ARG A 43 11.30 -5.95 1.47
CA ARG A 43 11.92 -4.72 2.00
C ARG A 43 13.37 -4.54 1.57
N GLY A 44 14.08 -5.64 1.29
CA GLY A 44 15.48 -5.61 0.85
C GLY A 44 15.69 -5.43 -0.66
N GLU A 45 14.63 -5.57 -1.47
CA GLU A 45 14.76 -5.62 -2.94
C GLU A 45 14.21 -4.36 -3.63
N PHE A 46 13.25 -3.68 -3.01
CA PHE A 46 12.68 -2.46 -3.56
C PHE A 46 13.50 -1.23 -3.15
N ARG A 47 13.93 -0.45 -4.15
CA ARG A 47 14.63 0.83 -3.92
C ARG A 47 13.62 1.96 -3.83
N ILE A 48 13.55 2.56 -2.66
CA ILE A 48 12.79 3.80 -2.42
C ILE A 48 13.55 4.95 -3.10
N GLY A 49 12.87 5.71 -3.95
CA GLY A 49 13.43 6.88 -4.62
C GLY A 49 13.44 8.11 -3.71
N ASP A 50 14.27 9.11 -4.04
CA ASP A 50 14.40 10.36 -3.26
C ASP A 50 13.09 11.14 -3.14
N GLY A 51 12.16 10.94 -4.08
CA GLY A 51 10.85 11.56 -4.08
C GLY A 51 9.78 10.79 -3.31
N ASP A 52 10.07 9.60 -2.78
CA ASP A 52 9.07 8.79 -2.07
C ASP A 52 8.92 9.25 -0.61
N VAL A 53 7.68 9.32 -0.17
CA VAL A 53 7.31 9.78 1.18
C VAL A 53 6.80 8.60 1.99
N LEU A 54 7.33 8.42 3.20
CA LEU A 54 6.81 7.45 4.16
C LEU A 54 5.50 7.98 4.76
N LEU A 55 4.40 7.28 4.50
CA LEU A 55 3.07 7.65 5.03
C LEU A 55 2.83 7.15 6.45
N GLY A 56 3.49 6.05 6.80
CA GLY A 56 3.37 5.41 8.10
C GLY A 56 3.76 3.94 8.00
N ARG A 57 3.47 3.21 9.07
CA ARG A 57 3.81 1.80 9.21
C ARG A 57 2.59 0.99 9.64
N LEU A 58 2.41 -0.18 9.04
CA LEU A 58 1.43 -1.17 9.46
C LEU A 58 2.01 -2.10 10.53
N ALA A 59 1.35 -3.23 10.80
CA ALA A 59 1.91 -4.29 11.64
C ALA A 59 3.30 -4.73 11.18
N ASP A 60 4.06 -5.25 12.15
CA ASP A 60 5.40 -5.80 11.95
C ASP A 60 6.39 -4.80 11.34
N ASP A 61 6.23 -3.51 11.65
CA ASP A 61 7.04 -2.39 11.17
C ASP A 61 6.98 -2.20 9.64
N THR A 62 5.99 -2.79 8.96
CA THR A 62 5.86 -2.76 7.49
C THR A 62 5.63 -1.33 6.99
N PRO A 63 6.60 -0.72 6.29
CA PRO A 63 6.49 0.68 5.87
C PRO A 63 5.66 0.84 4.61
N VAL A 64 4.88 1.92 4.54
CA VAL A 64 4.07 2.28 3.37
C VAL A 64 4.58 3.58 2.77
N TYR A 65 5.05 3.51 1.53
CA TYR A 65 5.56 4.64 0.77
C TYR A 65 4.60 5.06 -0.33
N ILE A 66 4.61 6.35 -0.65
CA ILE A 66 3.88 6.93 -1.76
C ILE A 66 4.81 7.87 -2.54
N GLY A 67 4.69 7.90 -3.86
CA GLY A 67 5.46 8.85 -4.66
C GLY A 67 5.12 10.30 -4.33
N GLY A 68 6.11 11.18 -4.24
CA GLY A 68 5.94 12.56 -3.75
C GLY A 68 4.93 13.42 -4.53
N ALA A 69 4.85 13.24 -5.86
CA ALA A 69 3.82 13.90 -6.66
C ALA A 69 2.40 13.45 -6.27
N GLN A 70 2.24 12.17 -5.91
CA GLN A 70 0.98 11.62 -5.44
C GLN A 70 0.72 12.02 -3.98
N PHE A 71 1.76 12.12 -3.16
CA PHE A 71 1.69 12.62 -1.79
C PHE A 71 1.08 14.03 -1.73
N GLU A 72 1.50 14.95 -2.60
CA GLU A 72 0.96 16.32 -2.61
C GLU A 72 -0.56 16.36 -2.80
N VAL A 73 -1.10 15.40 -3.56
CA VAL A 73 -2.53 15.27 -3.81
C VAL A 73 -3.24 14.56 -2.64
N TRP A 74 -2.57 13.65 -1.93
CA TRP A 74 -3.18 12.74 -0.94
C TRP A 74 -2.79 13.03 0.52
N LYS A 75 -1.97 14.04 0.79
CA LYS A 75 -1.48 14.40 2.13
C LYS A 75 -2.57 14.68 3.16
N HIS A 76 -3.78 15.01 2.71
CA HIS A 76 -4.95 15.27 3.54
C HIS A 76 -5.92 14.07 3.65
N THR A 77 -5.52 12.92 3.14
CA THR A 77 -6.34 11.72 3.06
C THR A 77 -5.77 10.64 3.96
N ASP A 78 -6.64 9.98 4.73
CA ASP A 78 -6.28 8.76 5.44
C ASP A 78 -6.40 7.57 4.49
N LEU A 79 -5.29 6.84 4.34
CA LEU A 79 -5.23 5.63 3.55
C LEU A 79 -5.67 4.43 4.36
N ILE A 80 -6.47 3.58 3.73
CA ILE A 80 -6.88 2.29 4.27
C ILE A 80 -6.46 1.24 3.24
N LEU A 81 -5.53 0.37 3.63
CA LEU A 81 -5.17 -0.81 2.86
C LEU A 81 -6.20 -1.91 3.10
N ASP A 82 -6.81 -2.35 2.02
CA ASP A 82 -7.80 -3.43 2.01
C ASP A 82 -7.34 -4.57 1.10
N VAL A 83 -8.02 -5.70 1.15
CA VAL A 83 -7.78 -6.84 0.27
C VAL A 83 -9.09 -7.25 -0.41
N VAL A 84 -9.02 -7.49 -1.71
CA VAL A 84 -10.18 -7.91 -2.51
C VAL A 84 -9.82 -9.13 -3.37
N PRO A 85 -10.80 -9.97 -3.72
CA PRO A 85 -10.58 -11.02 -4.70
C PRO A 85 -10.07 -10.43 -6.02
N GLY A 86 -9.07 -11.07 -6.62
CA GLY A 86 -8.51 -10.64 -7.89
C GLY A 86 -7.04 -10.93 -8.03
N ARG A 87 -6.52 -10.72 -9.24
CA ARG A 87 -5.10 -10.91 -9.52
C ARG A 87 -4.31 -9.68 -9.09
N GLY A 88 -3.26 -9.92 -8.31
CA GLY A 88 -2.28 -8.90 -7.94
C GLY A 88 -1.53 -8.30 -9.12
N GLY A 89 -0.87 -7.18 -8.87
CA GLY A 89 0.04 -6.59 -9.86
C GLY A 89 1.19 -7.56 -10.18
N MET A 90 1.64 -7.61 -11.44
CA MET A 90 2.62 -8.59 -11.92
C MET A 90 3.88 -8.71 -11.03
N PHE A 91 4.31 -7.58 -10.44
CA PHE A 91 5.50 -7.48 -9.59
C PHE A 91 5.20 -7.47 -8.09
N SER A 92 3.95 -7.60 -7.69
CA SER A 92 3.51 -7.57 -6.29
C SER A 92 3.51 -8.98 -5.69
N LEU A 93 3.87 -9.11 -4.42
CA LEU A 93 3.89 -10.40 -3.71
C LEU A 93 2.49 -11.04 -3.52
N ASP A 94 1.42 -10.30 -3.74
CA ASP A 94 0.04 -10.82 -3.79
C ASP A 94 -0.33 -11.48 -5.14
N ASN A 95 0.51 -11.37 -6.16
CA ASN A 95 0.26 -12.04 -7.44
C ASN A 95 0.29 -13.56 -7.28
N GLY A 96 -0.70 -14.24 -7.86
CA GLY A 96 -0.86 -15.70 -7.75
C GLY A 96 -1.58 -16.19 -6.50
N ARG A 97 -2.03 -15.29 -5.60
CA ARG A 97 -2.78 -15.65 -4.37
C ARG A 97 -4.29 -15.46 -4.49
N GLU A 98 -4.80 -15.16 -5.70
CA GLU A 98 -6.21 -14.88 -6.03
C GLU A 98 -6.88 -13.74 -5.22
N ARG A 99 -6.06 -13.02 -4.46
CA ARG A 99 -6.39 -11.85 -3.65
C ARG A 99 -5.36 -10.79 -3.97
N ARG A 100 -5.78 -9.51 -3.98
CA ARG A 100 -4.91 -8.37 -4.23
C ARG A 100 -5.15 -7.26 -3.22
N PHE A 101 -4.11 -6.48 -2.93
CA PHE A 101 -4.28 -5.29 -2.12
C PHE A 101 -4.97 -4.17 -2.90
N LEU A 102 -5.76 -3.38 -2.19
CA LEU A 102 -6.49 -2.24 -2.69
C LEU A 102 -6.34 -1.08 -1.71
N THR A 103 -5.86 0.06 -2.17
CA THR A 103 -5.89 1.28 -1.38
C THR A 103 -7.27 1.89 -1.48
N ARG A 104 -7.91 2.12 -0.34
CA ARG A 104 -9.09 2.96 -0.19
C ARG A 104 -8.69 4.27 0.44
N SER A 105 -9.38 5.33 0.06
CA SER A 105 -9.25 6.65 0.65
C SER A 105 -10.60 7.07 1.21
N THR A 106 -10.62 7.46 2.48
CA THR A 106 -11.72 8.27 3.00
C THR A 106 -11.40 9.73 2.68
N VAL A 107 -11.95 10.24 1.59
CA VAL A 107 -11.95 11.68 1.35
C VAL A 107 -12.93 12.29 2.33
N CYS A 108 -12.47 13.13 3.27
CA CYS A 108 -13.38 14.04 3.94
C CYS A 108 -14.11 14.82 2.85
N ALA A 109 -15.43 14.60 2.71
CA ALA A 109 -16.23 15.23 1.69
C ALA A 109 -15.91 16.72 1.59
N ALA A 110 -15.69 17.22 0.37
CA ALA A 110 -15.48 18.63 0.13
C ALA A 110 -16.62 19.42 0.81
N PRO A 111 -16.34 20.49 1.56
CA PRO A 111 -17.40 21.36 2.02
C PRO A 111 -18.09 21.93 0.77
N GLN A 112 -19.42 21.77 0.71
CA GLN A 112 -20.25 22.49 -0.25
C GLN A 112 -20.28 23.97 0.08
#